data_AF-A0A259MLH7-F1
#
_entry.id   AF-A0A259MLH7-F1
#
_cell.length_a   1.000
_cell.length_b   1.000
_cell.length_c   1.000
_cell.angle_alpha   90.00
_cell.angle_beta   90.00
_cell.angle_gamma   90.00
#
_symmetry.space_group_name_H-M   'P 1'
#
loop_
_entity.id
_entity.type
_entity.pdbx_description
1 polymer ?
#
loop_
_entity_poly.entity_id
_entity_poly.type
_entity_poly.pdbx_seq_one_letter_code
_entity_poly.pdbx_strand_id
1 'polypeptide(L)'
;MPTHASPGRVVCESWPNYARKRERWKRAACRLMVRKKQSRRGKIYMGRNDMPRVIAAFLDSGVGWFLARLVLTFVFWSAGLGHLAEFEGSAAELASLGLRPADLLNVVLIATLLIGSLLILLDRWLWLGCGILSGFLIVAIVLAHPFWTMQEPARTPHFRVAMEHISLIGGFMVCAVAGRLRGRKR
;
A
#
# COMPACT_ATOMS: atom_id res chain seq x y z
N MET A 1 68.38 45.66 -0.31
CA MET A 1 67.14 44.97 0.11
C MET A 1 66.97 43.70 -0.70
N PRO A 2 67.01 42.50 -0.07
CA PRO A 2 66.32 41.34 -0.60
C PRO A 2 65.12 41.00 0.27
N THR A 3 64.02 40.69 -0.42
CA THR A 3 62.68 40.44 0.09
C THR A 3 62.55 39.02 0.65
N HIS A 4 61.79 38.90 1.74
CA HIS A 4 61.40 37.65 2.39
C HIS A 4 60.63 36.72 1.44
N ALA A 5 61.09 35.47 1.30
CA ALA A 5 60.31 34.38 0.73
C ALA A 5 59.62 33.58 1.84
N SER A 6 58.30 33.43 1.74
CA SER A 6 57.40 32.83 2.74
C SER A 6 57.60 31.31 2.91
N PRO A 7 57.58 30.77 4.15
CA PRO A 7 57.59 29.33 4.40
C PRO A 7 56.14 28.84 4.48
N GLY A 8 55.63 28.16 3.44
CA GLY A 8 54.23 27.71 3.51
C GLY A 8 53.67 26.84 2.39
N ARG A 9 54.46 26.42 1.39
CA ARG A 9 53.98 25.46 0.40
C ARG A 9 54.45 24.06 0.77
N VAL A 10 53.57 23.39 1.49
CA VAL A 10 53.72 22.03 2.01
C VAL A 10 54.19 21.08 0.90
N VAL A 11 55.31 20.42 1.18
CA VAL A 11 55.94 19.32 0.44
C VAL A 11 54.97 18.13 0.39
N CYS A 12 54.00 18.15 -0.52
CA CYS A 12 53.12 17.00 -0.79
C CYS A 12 53.17 16.53 -2.26
N GLU A 13 53.72 17.33 -3.18
CA GLU A 13 53.75 17.03 -4.61
C GLU A 13 55.01 16.30 -5.09
N SER A 14 56.10 16.26 -4.31
CA SER A 14 57.37 15.63 -4.74
C SER A 14 57.45 14.13 -4.52
N TRP A 15 56.40 13.48 -4.02
CA TRP A 15 56.39 12.02 -3.79
C TRP A 15 55.90 11.27 -5.04
N PRO A 16 56.75 10.46 -5.71
CA PRO A 16 56.47 9.86 -7.04
C PRO A 16 55.21 8.97 -7.13
N ASN A 17 54.56 8.68 -6.01
CA ASN A 17 53.42 7.79 -5.92
C ASN A 17 52.24 8.32 -5.09
N TYR A 18 52.27 9.59 -4.66
CA TYR A 18 51.23 10.16 -3.80
C TYR A 18 49.86 10.18 -4.49
N ALA A 19 49.79 10.70 -5.73
CA ALA A 19 48.54 10.77 -6.50
C ALA A 19 47.93 9.38 -6.75
N ARG A 20 48.77 8.40 -7.13
CA ARG A 20 48.37 7.01 -7.39
C ARG A 20 47.85 6.32 -6.11
N LYS A 21 48.51 6.54 -4.97
CA LYS A 21 48.11 6.00 -3.66
C LYS A 21 46.77 6.62 -3.24
N ARG A 22 46.58 7.93 -3.43
CA ARG A 22 45.33 8.66 -3.11
C ARG A 22 44.13 8.13 -3.90
N GLU A 23 44.27 7.89 -5.20
CA GLU A 23 43.18 7.28 -5.99
C GLU A 23 42.86 5.85 -5.58
N ARG A 24 43.89 5.06 -5.26
CA ARG A 24 43.74 3.68 -4.80
C ARG A 24 43.01 3.63 -3.44
N TRP A 25 43.32 4.57 -2.54
CA TRP A 25 42.59 4.79 -1.29
C TRP A 25 41.14 5.25 -1.52
N LYS A 26 40.90 6.21 -2.43
CA LYS A 26 39.53 6.65 -2.78
C LYS A 26 38.68 5.50 -3.33
N ARG A 27 39.24 4.67 -4.23
CA ARG A 27 38.57 3.48 -4.78
C ARG A 27 38.32 2.41 -3.72
N ALA A 28 39.29 2.16 -2.83
CA ALA A 28 39.12 1.22 -1.72
C ALA A 28 38.07 1.70 -0.71
N ALA A 29 38.10 2.99 -0.33
CA ALA A 29 37.12 3.60 0.56
C ALA A 29 35.72 3.62 -0.05
N CYS A 30 35.59 3.92 -1.36
CA CYS A 30 34.32 3.83 -2.08
C CYS A 30 33.78 2.39 -2.10
N ARG A 31 34.62 1.39 -2.42
CA ARG A 31 34.22 -0.03 -2.35
C ARG A 31 33.80 -0.47 -0.95
N LEU A 32 34.52 -0.03 0.09
CA LEU A 32 34.17 -0.31 1.48
C LEU A 32 32.86 0.38 1.88
N MET A 33 32.64 1.64 1.48
CA MET A 33 31.39 2.36 1.73
C MET A 33 30.20 1.72 1.02
N VAL A 34 30.37 1.31 -0.25
CA VAL A 34 29.33 0.58 -1.00
C VAL A 34 29.04 -0.77 -0.34
N ARG A 35 30.07 -1.55 0.00
CA ARG A 35 29.93 -2.85 0.70
C ARG A 35 29.27 -2.68 2.08
N LYS A 36 29.62 -1.64 2.82
CA LYS A 36 29.05 -1.33 4.15
C LYS A 36 27.61 -0.79 4.04
N LYS A 37 27.28 -0.01 3.00
CA LYS A 37 25.92 0.45 2.67
C LYS A 37 25.02 -0.69 2.21
N GLN A 38 25.56 -1.63 1.45
CA GLN A 38 24.87 -2.82 0.97
C GLN A 38 24.65 -3.84 2.09
N SER A 39 25.63 -4.00 2.99
CA SER A 39 25.50 -4.77 4.23
C SER A 39 24.52 -4.13 5.23
N ARG A 40 24.54 -2.80 5.41
CA ARG A 40 23.55 -2.09 6.25
C ARG A 40 22.14 -2.19 5.68
N ARG A 41 21.96 -2.08 4.36
CA ARG A 41 20.66 -2.38 3.72
C ARG A 41 20.23 -3.82 3.99
N GLY A 42 21.12 -4.80 3.85
CA GLY A 42 20.80 -6.21 4.15
C GLY A 42 20.43 -6.46 5.62
N LYS A 43 21.08 -5.77 6.57
CA LYS A 43 20.83 -5.90 8.01
C LYS A 43 19.54 -5.23 8.49
N ILE A 44 19.01 -4.25 7.77
CA ILE A 44 17.71 -3.63 8.09
C ILE A 44 16.54 -4.57 7.73
N TYR A 45 16.77 -5.60 6.91
CA TYR A 45 15.75 -6.56 6.47
C TYR A 45 15.90 -7.98 7.07
N MET A 46 16.82 -8.22 8.00
CA MET A 46 16.94 -9.46 8.78
C MET A 46 16.79 -9.12 10.27
N GLY A 47 15.88 -9.69 11.06
CA GLY A 47 14.85 -10.67 10.80
C GLY A 47 14.01 -10.72 12.07
N ARG A 48 12.70 -10.51 11.93
CA ARG A 48 11.75 -10.83 12.99
C ARG A 48 11.52 -12.33 12.88
N ASN A 49 12.37 -13.13 13.54
CA ASN A 49 12.35 -14.59 13.49
C ASN A 49 11.34 -15.21 14.48
N ASP A 50 10.34 -14.44 14.87
CA ASP A 50 9.33 -14.85 15.85
C ASP A 50 8.16 -15.58 15.17
N MET A 51 8.10 -15.59 13.84
CA MET A 51 7.01 -16.21 13.09
C MET A 51 7.24 -17.72 12.95
N PRO A 52 6.32 -18.57 13.46
CA PRO A 52 6.40 -20.02 13.25
C PRO A 52 6.55 -20.35 11.76
N ARG A 53 7.47 -21.28 11.44
CA ARG A 53 7.82 -21.64 10.05
C ARG A 53 6.59 -22.08 9.23
N VAL A 54 5.61 -22.71 9.87
CA VAL A 54 4.36 -23.15 9.24
C VAL A 54 3.52 -21.95 8.76
N ILE A 55 3.40 -20.91 9.58
CA ILE A 55 2.64 -19.70 9.26
C ILE A 55 3.34 -18.94 8.13
N ALA A 56 4.67 -18.80 8.21
CA ALA A 56 5.44 -18.17 7.15
C ALA A 56 5.30 -18.91 5.81
N ALA A 57 5.42 -20.25 5.83
CA ALA A 57 5.25 -21.07 4.63
C ALA A 57 3.84 -20.93 4.02
N PHE A 58 2.80 -20.88 4.86
CA PHE A 58 1.43 -20.66 4.39
C PHE A 58 1.24 -19.28 3.77
N LEU A 59 1.72 -18.20 4.41
CA LEU A 59 1.60 -16.84 3.89
C LEU A 59 2.41 -16.59 2.60
N ASP A 60 3.57 -17.23 2.48
CA ASP A 60 4.41 -17.16 1.28
C ASP A 60 3.84 -18.01 0.12
N SER A 61 3.01 -19.02 0.42
CA SER A 61 2.38 -19.86 -0.61
C SER A 61 1.45 -19.06 -1.54
N GLY A 62 1.23 -19.59 -2.75
CA GLY A 62 0.25 -19.02 -3.70
C GLY A 62 -1.19 -19.12 -3.19
N VAL A 63 -1.51 -20.19 -2.43
CA VAL A 63 -2.84 -20.44 -1.86
C VAL A 63 -3.14 -19.43 -0.75
N GLY A 64 -2.22 -19.23 0.19
CA GLY A 64 -2.38 -18.24 1.25
C GLY A 64 -2.56 -16.82 0.70
N TRP A 65 -1.84 -16.49 -0.38
CA TRP A 65 -2.02 -15.21 -1.09
C TRP A 65 -3.40 -15.04 -1.72
N PHE A 66 -3.93 -16.10 -2.33
CA PHE A 66 -5.27 -16.07 -2.89
C PHE A 66 -6.34 -15.98 -1.80
N LEU A 67 -6.25 -16.81 -0.76
CA LEU A 67 -7.19 -16.82 0.35
C LEU A 67 -7.24 -15.48 1.09
N ALA A 68 -6.10 -14.84 1.34
CA ALA A 68 -6.06 -13.53 1.99
C ALA A 68 -6.87 -12.48 1.20
N ARG A 69 -6.76 -12.48 -0.13
CA ARG A 69 -7.50 -11.58 -1.01
C ARG A 69 -8.98 -11.97 -1.12
N LEU A 70 -9.28 -13.26 -1.15
CA LEU A 70 -10.65 -13.77 -1.14
C LEU A 70 -11.41 -13.32 0.11
N VAL A 71 -10.81 -13.49 1.28
CA VAL A 71 -11.40 -13.06 2.56
C VAL A 71 -11.49 -11.54 2.64
N LEU A 72 -10.45 -10.80 2.23
CA LEU A 72 -10.47 -9.34 2.23
C LEU A 72 -11.59 -8.76 1.35
N THR A 73 -11.85 -9.39 0.20
CA THR A 73 -12.90 -8.96 -0.74
C THR A 73 -14.28 -9.52 -0.42
N PHE A 74 -14.40 -10.41 0.58
CA PHE A 74 -15.62 -11.17 0.87
C PHE A 74 -16.87 -10.28 1.00
N VAL A 75 -16.78 -9.24 1.82
CA VAL A 75 -17.89 -8.31 2.06
C VAL A 75 -18.35 -7.60 0.78
N PHE A 76 -17.44 -7.37 -0.18
CA PHE A 76 -17.75 -6.60 -1.39
C PHE A 76 -18.47 -7.43 -2.45
N TRP A 77 -17.97 -8.62 -2.76
CA TRP A 77 -18.64 -9.46 -3.76
C TRP A 77 -19.93 -10.06 -3.22
N SER A 78 -20.00 -10.39 -1.92
CA SER A 78 -21.26 -10.82 -1.29
C SER A 78 -22.30 -9.69 -1.28
N ALA A 79 -21.91 -8.46 -0.92
CA ALA A 79 -22.80 -7.31 -1.01
C ALA A 79 -23.23 -7.03 -2.47
N GLY A 80 -22.31 -7.08 -3.43
CA GLY A 80 -22.63 -6.88 -4.84
C GLY A 80 -23.65 -7.91 -5.38
N LEU A 81 -23.55 -9.17 -4.95
CA LEU A 81 -24.54 -10.20 -5.25
C LEU A 81 -25.88 -9.95 -4.54
N GLY A 82 -25.87 -9.48 -3.30
CA GLY A 82 -27.08 -9.08 -2.59
C GLY A 82 -27.82 -7.93 -3.27
N HIS A 83 -27.09 -6.90 -3.70
CA HIS A 83 -27.65 -5.79 -4.48
C HIS A 83 -28.17 -6.22 -5.86
N LEU A 84 -27.66 -7.31 -6.44
CA LEU A 84 -28.20 -7.90 -7.66
C LEU A 84 -29.50 -8.66 -7.41
N ALA A 85 -29.58 -9.40 -6.30
CA ALA A 85 -30.78 -10.15 -5.94
C ALA A 85 -31.94 -9.20 -5.59
N GLU A 86 -31.66 -8.15 -4.81
CA GLU A 86 -32.63 -7.13 -4.40
C GLU A 86 -32.34 -5.78 -5.09
N PHE A 87 -32.33 -5.80 -6.44
CA PHE A 87 -32.02 -4.61 -7.23
C PHE A 87 -32.99 -3.45 -6.96
N GLU A 88 -34.30 -3.72 -6.94
CA GLU A 88 -35.31 -2.68 -6.70
C GLU A 88 -35.20 -2.08 -5.29
N GLY A 89 -34.95 -2.91 -4.28
CA GLY A 89 -34.73 -2.44 -2.90
C GLY A 89 -33.50 -1.54 -2.80
N SER A 90 -32.39 -1.95 -3.43
CA SER A 90 -31.15 -1.18 -3.45
C SER A 90 -31.30 0.17 -4.18
N ALA A 91 -32.02 0.18 -5.31
CA ALA A 91 -32.34 1.41 -6.02
C ALA A 91 -33.24 2.34 -5.19
N ALA A 92 -34.20 1.79 -4.45
CA ALA A 92 -35.05 2.57 -3.55
C ALA A 92 -34.25 3.20 -2.40
N GLU A 93 -33.28 2.49 -1.84
CA GLU A 93 -32.36 3.05 -0.83
C GLU A 93 -31.55 4.23 -1.39
N LEU A 94 -30.96 4.08 -2.58
CA LEU A 94 -30.23 5.17 -3.25
C LEU A 94 -31.14 6.37 -3.55
N ALA A 95 -32.39 6.13 -3.96
CA ALA A 95 -33.37 7.19 -4.15
C ALA A 95 -33.69 7.92 -2.84
N SER A 96 -33.77 7.20 -1.72
CA SER A 96 -33.98 7.78 -0.39
C SER A 96 -32.81 8.67 0.07
N LEU A 97 -31.59 8.39 -0.40
CA LEU A 97 -30.40 9.23 -0.22
C LEU A 97 -30.39 10.49 -1.11
N GLY A 98 -31.43 10.69 -1.93
CA GLY A 98 -31.53 11.81 -2.88
C GLY A 98 -30.68 11.62 -4.14
N LEU A 99 -30.12 10.42 -4.35
CA LEU A 99 -29.28 10.12 -5.50
C LEU A 99 -30.16 9.78 -6.72
N ARG A 100 -30.16 10.68 -7.70
CA ARG A 100 -30.87 10.51 -8.97
C ARG A 100 -29.88 10.61 -10.13
N PRO A 101 -29.97 9.73 -11.15
CA PRO A 101 -30.89 8.59 -11.32
C PRO A 101 -30.48 7.35 -10.51
N ALA A 102 -31.40 6.82 -9.68
CA ALA A 102 -31.09 5.77 -8.71
C ALA A 102 -30.72 4.42 -9.36
N ASP A 103 -31.43 4.00 -10.41
CA ASP A 103 -31.17 2.71 -11.08
C ASP A 103 -29.78 2.67 -11.71
N LEU A 104 -29.37 3.75 -12.38
CA LEU A 104 -28.04 3.85 -12.98
C LEU A 104 -26.94 3.86 -11.92
N LEU A 105 -27.16 4.57 -10.81
CA LEU A 105 -26.20 4.57 -9.69
C LEU A 105 -26.14 3.22 -9.00
N ASN A 106 -27.26 2.48 -8.92
CA ASN A 106 -27.27 1.12 -8.39
C ASN A 106 -26.45 0.17 -9.27
N VAL A 107 -26.59 0.27 -10.61
CA VAL A 107 -25.75 -0.48 -11.55
C VAL A 107 -24.28 -0.15 -11.35
N VAL A 108 -23.92 1.14 -11.19
CA VAL A 108 -22.54 1.56 -10.94
C VAL A 108 -22.03 1.02 -9.60
N LEU A 109 -22.85 1.03 -8.55
CA LEU A 109 -22.52 0.46 -7.23
C LEU A 109 -22.21 -1.04 -7.36
N ILE A 110 -23.12 -1.81 -7.95
CA ILE A 110 -22.95 -3.25 -8.19
C ILE A 110 -21.70 -3.53 -9.02
N ALA A 111 -21.53 -2.82 -10.14
CA ALA A 111 -20.38 -2.96 -11.01
C ALA A 111 -19.08 -2.66 -10.27
N THR A 112 -19.05 -1.60 -9.45
CA THR A 112 -17.87 -1.21 -8.65
C THR A 112 -17.49 -2.31 -7.66
N LEU A 113 -18.47 -2.87 -6.95
CA LEU A 113 -18.26 -3.96 -5.98
C LEU A 113 -17.71 -5.22 -6.64
N LEU A 114 -18.32 -5.65 -7.76
CA LEU A 114 -17.95 -6.90 -8.43
C LEU A 114 -16.64 -6.77 -9.21
N ILE A 115 -16.50 -5.72 -10.02
CA ILE A 115 -15.29 -5.49 -10.83
C ILE A 115 -14.09 -5.20 -9.91
N GLY A 116 -14.28 -4.38 -8.87
CA GLY A 116 -13.24 -4.09 -7.89
C GLY A 116 -12.73 -5.36 -7.20
N SER A 117 -13.65 -6.23 -6.77
CA SER A 117 -13.31 -7.52 -6.13
C SER A 117 -12.60 -8.46 -7.10
N LEU A 118 -13.10 -8.57 -8.33
CA LEU A 118 -12.51 -9.43 -9.36
C LEU A 118 -11.09 -8.99 -9.74
N LEU A 119 -10.84 -7.67 -9.86
CA LEU A 119 -9.51 -7.11 -10.13
C LEU A 119 -8.50 -7.50 -9.04
N ILE A 120 -8.93 -7.48 -7.77
CA ILE A 120 -8.09 -7.89 -6.63
C ILE A 120 -7.84 -9.41 -6.68
N LEU A 121 -8.86 -10.23 -6.94
CA LEU A 121 -8.75 -11.69 -7.01
C LEU A 121 -7.83 -12.17 -8.14
N LEU A 122 -7.87 -11.52 -9.30
CA LEU A 122 -7.04 -11.86 -10.47
C LEU A 122 -5.57 -11.46 -10.33
N ASP A 123 -5.17 -10.70 -9.30
CA ASP A 123 -3.80 -10.25 -8.99
C ASP A 123 -3.14 -9.36 -10.07
N ARG A 124 -3.72 -9.25 -11.27
CA ARG A 124 -3.13 -8.54 -12.42
C ARG A 124 -3.21 -7.03 -12.29
N TRP A 125 -4.33 -6.53 -11.77
CA TRP A 125 -4.63 -5.10 -11.63
C TRP A 125 -5.00 -4.78 -10.18
N LEU A 126 -4.33 -5.46 -9.23
CA LEU A 126 -4.65 -5.41 -7.82
C LEU A 126 -4.67 -3.98 -7.27
N TRP A 127 -3.72 -3.13 -7.69
CA TRP A 127 -3.65 -1.74 -7.24
C TRP A 127 -4.87 -0.91 -7.68
N LEU A 128 -5.40 -1.17 -8.89
CA LEU A 128 -6.63 -0.53 -9.38
C LEU A 128 -7.84 -1.02 -8.59
N GLY A 129 -7.97 -2.33 -8.39
CA GLY A 129 -9.08 -2.89 -7.61
C GLY A 129 -9.12 -2.35 -6.18
N CYS A 130 -7.95 -2.33 -5.50
CA CYS A 130 -7.82 -1.72 -4.17
C CYS A 130 -8.20 -0.23 -4.18
N GLY A 131 -7.76 0.52 -5.20
CA GLY A 131 -8.07 1.95 -5.34
C GLY A 131 -9.57 2.21 -5.55
N ILE A 132 -10.20 1.46 -6.46
CA ILE A 132 -11.63 1.57 -6.78
C ILE A 132 -12.47 1.28 -5.53
N LEU A 133 -12.23 0.16 -4.84
CA LEU A 133 -13.00 -0.18 -3.64
C LEU A 133 -12.73 0.78 -2.48
N SER A 134 -11.49 1.25 -2.31
CA SER A 134 -11.19 2.26 -1.27
C SER A 134 -11.91 3.59 -1.55
N GLY A 135 -11.92 4.04 -2.80
CA GLY A 135 -12.65 5.24 -3.20
C GLY A 135 -14.15 5.09 -2.97
N PHE A 136 -14.72 3.94 -3.33
CA PHE A 136 -16.12 3.61 -3.06
C PHE A 136 -16.45 3.68 -1.56
N LEU A 137 -15.62 3.11 -0.68
CA LEU A 137 -15.82 3.18 0.77
C LEU A 137 -15.82 4.62 1.29
N ILE A 138 -14.94 5.47 0.79
CA ILE A 138 -14.89 6.90 1.17
C ILE A 138 -16.21 7.58 0.77
N VAL A 139 -16.68 7.35 -0.45
CA VAL A 139 -17.95 7.89 -0.93
C VAL A 139 -19.12 7.36 -0.08
N ALA A 140 -19.13 6.07 0.25
CA ALA A 140 -20.15 5.45 1.09
C ALA A 140 -20.20 6.05 2.50
N ILE A 141 -19.04 6.33 3.12
CA ILE A 141 -18.99 7.02 4.42
C ILE A 141 -19.66 8.40 4.32
N VAL A 142 -19.33 9.17 3.28
CA VAL A 142 -19.83 10.54 3.11
C VAL A 142 -21.32 10.61 2.80
N LEU A 143 -21.80 9.73 1.92
CA LEU A 143 -23.17 9.77 1.43
C LEU A 143 -24.14 8.94 2.26
N ALA A 144 -23.77 7.71 2.62
CA ALA A 144 -24.69 6.76 3.27
C ALA A 144 -24.57 6.75 4.80
N HIS A 145 -23.43 7.19 5.35
CA HIS A 145 -23.21 7.20 6.81
C HIS A 145 -22.78 8.56 7.37
N PRO A 146 -23.57 9.65 7.17
CA PRO A 146 -23.26 10.98 7.70
C PRO A 146 -23.55 11.08 9.21
N PHE A 147 -22.85 10.27 10.01
CA PHE A 147 -23.04 10.16 11.47
C PHE A 147 -22.81 11.49 12.21
N TRP A 148 -22.11 12.45 11.61
CA TRP A 148 -21.90 13.79 12.17
C TRP A 148 -23.15 14.67 12.15
N THR A 149 -24.16 14.32 11.36
CA THR A 149 -25.44 15.05 11.30
C THR A 149 -26.56 14.41 12.12
N MET A 150 -26.35 13.18 12.58
CA MET A 150 -27.39 12.38 13.25
C MET A 150 -27.33 12.54 14.77
N GLN A 151 -28.47 12.34 15.43
CA GLN A 151 -28.56 12.22 16.89
C GLN A 151 -28.75 10.76 17.31
N GLU A 152 -28.47 10.46 18.57
CA GLU A 152 -28.77 9.17 19.19
C GLU A 152 -30.28 8.86 19.14
N PRO A 153 -30.67 7.60 18.84
CA PRO A 153 -29.84 6.39 18.81
C PRO A 153 -29.23 6.05 17.43
N ALA A 154 -29.61 6.74 16.35
CA ALA A 154 -29.19 6.41 14.98
C ALA A 154 -27.70 6.67 14.72
N ARG A 155 -27.10 7.64 15.41
CA ARG A 155 -25.68 8.01 15.22
C ARG A 155 -24.68 6.87 15.47
N THR A 156 -24.89 6.06 16.51
CA THR A 156 -23.90 5.04 16.93
C THR A 156 -23.72 3.91 15.90
N PRO A 157 -24.78 3.31 15.33
CA PRO A 157 -24.64 2.33 14.26
C PRO A 157 -23.90 2.86 13.02
N HIS A 158 -24.28 4.06 12.52
CA HIS A 158 -23.63 4.64 11.34
C HIS A 158 -22.15 4.99 11.60
N PHE A 159 -21.81 5.41 12.82
CA PHE A 159 -20.42 5.62 13.20
C PHE A 159 -19.59 4.33 13.17
N ARG A 160 -20.14 3.21 13.67
CA ARG A 160 -19.44 1.90 13.64
C ARG A 160 -19.15 1.45 12.21
N VAL A 161 -20.13 1.54 11.32
CA VAL A 161 -19.96 1.20 9.90
C VAL A 161 -18.90 2.08 9.25
N ALA A 162 -18.89 3.38 9.55
CA ALA A 162 -17.85 4.28 9.03
C ALA A 162 -16.44 3.88 9.49
N MET A 163 -16.27 3.44 10.75
CA MET A 163 -14.98 2.97 11.26
C MET A 163 -14.54 1.64 10.62
N GLU A 164 -15.49 0.75 10.34
CA GLU A 164 -15.23 -0.50 9.61
C GLU A 164 -14.74 -0.21 8.19
N HIS A 165 -15.37 0.73 7.48
CA HIS A 165 -14.94 1.17 6.16
C HIS A 165 -13.53 1.77 6.17
N ILE A 166 -13.19 2.61 7.16
CA ILE A 166 -11.82 3.15 7.31
C ILE A 166 -10.79 2.03 7.50
N SER A 167 -11.13 1.02 8.30
CA SER A 167 -10.26 -0.13 8.54
C SER A 167 -10.05 -0.97 7.28
N LEU A 168 -11.10 -1.16 6.48
CA LEU A 168 -11.03 -1.85 5.18
C LEU A 168 -10.16 -1.10 4.16
N ILE A 169 -10.22 0.23 4.12
CA ILE A 169 -9.31 1.05 3.30
C ILE A 169 -7.85 0.76 3.68
N GLY A 170 -7.55 0.71 4.98
CA GLY A 170 -6.22 0.30 5.47
C GLY A 170 -5.83 -1.11 5.01
N GLY A 171 -6.77 -2.06 5.05
CA GLY A 171 -6.59 -3.42 4.52
C GLY A 171 -6.24 -3.44 3.03
N PHE A 172 -6.91 -2.62 2.22
CA PHE A 172 -6.61 -2.49 0.79
C PHE A 172 -5.24 -1.83 0.53
N MET A 173 -4.86 -0.83 1.32
CA MET A 173 -3.52 -0.24 1.24
C MET A 173 -2.44 -1.28 1.51
N VAL A 174 -2.59 -2.08 2.57
CA VAL A 174 -1.66 -3.17 2.89
C VAL A 174 -1.65 -4.23 1.79
N CYS A 175 -2.81 -4.60 1.25
CA CYS A 175 -2.92 -5.53 0.12
C CYS A 175 -2.16 -5.03 -1.11
N ALA A 176 -2.32 -3.75 -1.47
CA ALA A 176 -1.61 -3.12 -2.58
C ALA A 176 -0.09 -3.10 -2.37
N VAL A 177 0.36 -2.79 -1.16
CA VAL A 177 1.79 -2.84 -0.78
C VAL A 177 2.30 -4.28 -0.87
N ALA A 178 1.58 -5.26 -0.34
CA ALA A 178 1.96 -6.66 -0.37
C ALA A 178 2.06 -7.19 -1.82
N GLY A 179 1.07 -6.86 -2.66
CA GLY A 179 1.09 -7.21 -4.08
C GLY A 179 2.30 -6.62 -4.81
N ARG A 180 2.60 -5.33 -4.57
CA ARG A 180 3.80 -4.66 -5.12
C ARG A 180 5.09 -5.33 -4.67
N LEU A 181 5.19 -5.75 -3.41
CA LEU A 181 6.38 -6.42 -2.88
C LEU A 181 6.54 -7.84 -3.44
N ARG A 182 5.45 -8.60 -3.60
CA ARG A 182 5.47 -9.94 -4.23
C ARG A 182 5.84 -9.86 -5.71
N GLY A 183 5.37 -8.84 -6.43
CA GLY A 183 5.73 -8.61 -7.84
C GLY A 183 7.20 -8.31 -8.09
N ARG A 184 7.97 -7.85 -7.09
CA ARG A 184 9.43 -7.66 -7.20
C ARG A 184 10.24 -8.95 -7.01
N LYS A 185 9.64 -10.00 -6.46
CA LYS A 185 10.30 -11.29 -6.18
C LYS A 185 10.12 -12.30 -7.32
N ARG A 186 9.11 -12.10 -8.18
CA ARG A 186 8.92 -12.86 -9.43
C ARG A 186 9.78 -12.26 -10.52
#